data_AF-A0A7J2IND0-F1
#
_entry.id   AF-A0A7J2IND0-F1
#
_cell.length_a   1.000
_cell.length_b   1.000
_cell.length_c   1.000
_cell.angle_alpha   90.00
_cell.angle_beta   90.00
_cell.angle_gamma   90.00
#
_symmetry.space_group_name_H-M   'P 1'
#
loop_
_entity.id
_entity.type
_entity.pdbx_description
1 polymer ?
#
loop_
_entity_poly.entity_id
_entity_poly.type
_entity_poly.pdbx_seq_one_letter_code
_entity_poly.pdbx_strand_id
1 'polypeptide(L)'
;MVKMKKKNILKVVLDTNMLMLPVQLNINITAELDKLLELKYEIVVPEGVIDELKKLFNVSNPKTQRIAKFALKLAKKFKIMPLRPKVGESTDQLLVRLAK
;
A
#
# COMPACT_ATOMS: atom_id res chain seq x y z
N MET A 1 7.61 17.26 -33.19
CA MET A 1 7.16 17.13 -31.79
C MET A 1 7.20 15.66 -31.41
N VAL A 2 8.22 15.23 -30.67
CA VAL A 2 8.46 13.81 -30.34
C VAL A 2 7.36 13.36 -29.36
N LYS A 3 6.46 12.48 -29.80
CA LYS A 3 5.55 11.75 -28.91
C LYS A 3 6.41 10.83 -28.05
N MET A 4 6.76 11.26 -26.84
CA MET A 4 7.37 10.38 -25.84
C MET A 4 6.36 9.26 -25.54
N LYS A 5 6.68 8.03 -25.96
CA LYS A 5 5.95 6.82 -25.51
C LYS A 5 5.93 6.86 -23.98
N LYS A 6 4.74 6.79 -23.37
CA LYS A 6 4.61 6.60 -21.91
C LYS A 6 5.49 5.42 -21.52
N LYS A 7 6.54 5.66 -20.74
CA LYS A 7 7.33 4.58 -20.13
C LYS A 7 6.36 3.83 -19.23
N ASN A 8 6.11 2.54 -19.51
CA ASN A 8 5.28 1.71 -18.65
C ASN A 8 6.01 1.52 -17.31
N ILE A 9 5.64 2.33 -16.31
CA ILE A 9 6.08 2.14 -14.92
C ILE A 9 5.11 1.14 -14.30
N LEU A 10 5.63 0.06 -13.72
CA LEU A 10 4.82 -0.93 -13.01
C LEU A 10 4.23 -0.27 -11.76
N LYS A 11 2.93 -0.42 -11.53
CA LYS A 11 2.31 0.03 -10.28
C LYS A 11 2.25 -1.13 -9.29
N VAL A 12 2.85 -0.94 -8.12
CA VAL A 12 2.81 -1.92 -7.03
C VAL A 12 1.80 -1.42 -6.01
N VAL A 13 0.65 -2.09 -5.93
CA VAL A 13 -0.39 -1.77 -4.95
C VAL A 13 -0.06 -2.48 -3.64
N LEU A 14 0.07 -1.76 -2.54
CA LEU A 14 0.25 -2.36 -1.21
C LEU A 14 -1.07 -2.40 -0.44
N ASP A 15 -1.31 -3.53 0.22
CA ASP A 15 -2.42 -3.74 1.15
C ASP A 15 -2.02 -3.38 2.59
N THR A 16 -2.98 -3.54 3.50
CA THR A 16 -2.81 -3.30 4.94
C THR A 16 -1.72 -4.21 5.53
N ASN A 17 -1.68 -5.49 5.15
CA ASN A 17 -0.75 -6.47 5.73
C ASN A 17 0.69 -6.21 5.29
N MET A 18 0.92 -5.92 4.01
CA MET A 18 2.24 -5.53 3.51
C MET A 18 2.76 -4.28 4.20
N LEU A 19 1.93 -3.26 4.44
CA LEU A 19 2.38 -2.06 5.14
C LEU A 19 2.74 -2.30 6.62
N MET A 20 2.19 -3.35 7.24
CA MET A 20 2.48 -3.75 8.63
C MET A 20 3.70 -4.69 8.76
N LEU A 21 4.03 -5.42 7.70
CA LEU A 21 5.11 -6.40 7.65
C LEU A 21 6.50 -5.87 8.07
N PRO A 22 6.92 -4.63 7.78
CA PRO A 22 8.26 -4.13 8.11
C PRO A 22 8.58 -4.20 9.60
N VAL A 23 7.58 -3.92 10.44
CA VAL A 23 7.77 -3.96 11.90
C VAL A 23 7.78 -5.40 12.41
N GLN A 24 7.02 -6.28 11.77
CA GLN A 24 6.88 -7.67 12.19
C GLN A 24 8.10 -8.50 11.84
N LEU A 25 8.69 -8.27 10.65
CA LEU A 25 9.82 -9.04 10.13
C LEU A 25 11.15 -8.27 10.13
N ASN A 26 11.15 -7.01 10.55
CA ASN A 26 12.32 -6.14 10.52
C ASN A 26 12.95 -6.01 9.11
N ILE A 27 12.10 -5.73 8.10
CA ILE A 27 12.50 -5.62 6.69
C ILE A 27 12.26 -4.21 6.12
N ASN A 28 12.99 -3.88 5.06
CA ASN A 28 12.75 -2.67 4.27
C ASN A 28 12.06 -3.04 2.94
N ILE A 29 10.75 -2.81 2.85
CA ILE A 29 9.95 -3.20 1.67
C ILE A 29 10.45 -2.58 0.37
N THR A 30 10.88 -1.31 0.37
CA THR A 30 11.36 -0.70 -0.88
C THR A 30 12.64 -1.37 -1.35
N ALA A 31 13.56 -1.67 -0.43
CA ALA A 31 14.80 -2.37 -0.78
C ALA A 31 14.54 -3.81 -1.27
N GLU A 32 13.57 -4.50 -0.69
CA GLU A 32 13.19 -5.85 -1.15
C GLU A 32 12.49 -5.82 -2.51
N LEU A 33 11.61 -4.85 -2.76
CA LEU A 33 11.00 -4.65 -4.09
C LEU A 33 12.02 -4.26 -5.15
N ASP A 34 13.00 -3.41 -4.80
CA ASP A 34 14.10 -3.02 -5.70
C ASP A 34 14.92 -4.23 -6.17
N LYS A 35 15.21 -5.17 -5.24
CA LYS A 35 15.91 -6.43 -5.55
C LYS A 35 15.07 -7.38 -6.40
N LEU A 36 13.76 -7.47 -6.14
CA LEU A 36 12.89 -8.47 -6.76
C LEU A 36 12.41 -8.08 -8.17
N LEU A 37 12.10 -6.80 -8.38
CA LEU A 37 11.43 -6.37 -9.61
C LEU A 37 12.42 -6.01 -10.73
N GLU A 38 13.63 -5.54 -10.40
CA GLU A 38 14.68 -5.15 -11.35
C GLU A 38 14.21 -4.19 -12.48
N LEU A 39 13.11 -3.46 -12.26
CA LEU A 39 12.47 -2.56 -13.20
C LEU A 39 11.94 -1.30 -12.51
N LYS A 40 11.54 -0.29 -13.30
CA LYS A 40 10.96 0.94 -12.74
C LYS A 40 9.52 0.69 -12.28
N TYR A 41 9.26 0.94 -10.99
CA TYR A 41 7.93 0.83 -10.41
C TYR A 41 7.54 2.08 -9.60
N GLU A 42 6.25 2.21 -9.31
CA GLU A 42 5.66 3.21 -8.42
C GLU A 42 4.81 2.48 -7.39
N ILE A 43 5.10 2.68 -6.10
CA ILE A 43 4.26 2.15 -5.02
C ILE A 43 3.03 3.04 -4.87
N VAL A 44 1.87 2.40 -4.86
CA VAL A 44 0.57 3.05 -4.67
C VAL A 44 -0.19 2.40 -3.52
N VAL A 45 -0.94 3.22 -2.77
CA VAL A 45 -1.77 2.76 -1.64
C VAL A 45 -3.17 3.35 -1.78
N PRO A 46 -4.23 2.54 -1.89
CA PRO A 46 -5.61 3.04 -1.93
C PRO A 46 -6.03 3.69 -0.61
N GLU A 47 -6.88 4.71 -0.65
CA GLU A 47 -7.49 5.30 0.55
C GLU A 47 -8.22 4.26 1.42
N GLY A 48 -8.85 3.25 0.81
CA GLY A 48 -9.46 2.14 1.56
C GLY A 48 -8.51 1.42 2.50
N VAL A 49 -7.26 1.19 2.06
CA VAL A 49 -6.19 0.60 2.89
C VAL A 49 -5.77 1.54 4.02
N ILE A 50 -5.74 2.85 3.77
CA ILE A 50 -5.48 3.84 4.81
C ILE A 50 -6.57 3.82 5.89
N ASP A 51 -7.83 3.67 5.48
CA ASP A 51 -8.97 3.65 6.39
C ASP A 51 -8.96 2.37 7.26
N GLU A 52 -8.56 1.22 6.72
CA GLU A 52 -8.31 0.01 7.52
C GLU A 52 -7.19 0.18 8.53
N LEU A 53 -6.05 0.76 8.12
CA LEU A 53 -4.94 1.03 9.03
C LEU A 53 -5.33 1.97 10.17
N LYS A 54 -6.17 2.99 9.90
CA LYS A 54 -6.73 3.86 10.95
C LYS A 54 -7.64 3.08 11.90
N LYS A 55 -8.49 2.18 11.38
CA LYS A 55 -9.34 1.33 12.21
C LYS A 55 -8.50 0.44 13.12
N LEU A 56 -7.45 -0.18 12.60
CA LEU A 56 -6.50 -0.97 13.39
C LEU A 56 -5.81 -0.11 14.44
N PHE A 57 -5.39 1.11 14.11
CA PHE A 57 -4.77 2.02 15.07
C PHE A 57 -5.71 2.40 16.24
N ASN A 58 -7.01 2.52 16.00
CA ASN A 58 -7.96 2.97 17.03
C ASN A 58 -8.56 1.84 17.88
N VAL A 59 -8.74 0.63 17.31
CA VAL A 59 -9.59 -0.42 17.93
C VAL A 59 -8.80 -1.66 18.37
N SER A 60 -7.49 -1.75 18.07
CA SER A 60 -6.71 -2.96 18.35
C SER A 60 -5.95 -2.92 19.69
N ASN A 61 -5.32 -4.04 20.05
CA ASN A 61 -4.43 -4.11 21.21
C ASN A 61 -3.16 -3.23 21.03
N PRO A 62 -2.45 -2.86 22.12
CA PRO A 62 -1.32 -1.94 22.05
C PRO A 62 -0.20 -2.33 21.05
N LYS A 63 0.06 -3.63 20.87
CA LYS A 63 1.05 -4.13 19.90
C LYS A 63 0.61 -3.80 18.48
N THR A 64 -0.63 -4.13 18.13
CA THR A 64 -1.19 -3.86 16.80
C THR A 64 -1.31 -2.35 16.55
N GLN A 65 -1.70 -1.55 17.54
CA GLN A 65 -1.76 -0.09 17.40
C GLN A 65 -0.39 0.50 17.02
N ARG A 66 0.69 0.05 17.68
CA ARG A 66 2.06 0.50 17.36
C ARG A 66 2.46 0.15 15.92
N ILE A 67 2.13 -1.06 15.46
CA ILE A 67 2.41 -1.50 14.09
C ILE A 67 1.58 -0.69 13.09
N ALA A 68 0.28 -0.50 13.33
CA ALA A 68 -0.60 0.30 12.49
C ALA A 68 -0.15 1.78 12.40
N LYS A 69 0.31 2.35 13.52
CA LYS A 69 0.89 3.70 13.55
C LYS A 69 2.13 3.82 12.66
N PHE A 70 3.01 2.81 12.67
CA PHE A 70 4.16 2.76 11.78
C PHE A 70 3.72 2.62 10.32
N ALA A 71 2.81 1.69 10.02
CA ALA A 71 2.27 1.45 8.69
C ALA A 71 1.63 2.72 8.10
N LEU A 72 0.87 3.49 8.88
CA LEU A 72 0.32 4.78 8.46
C LEU A 72 1.41 5.80 8.11
N LYS A 73 2.51 5.86 8.87
CA LYS A 73 3.65 6.73 8.56
C LYS A 73 4.38 6.27 7.30
N LEU A 74 4.51 4.96 7.10
CA LEU A 74 5.13 4.38 5.91
C LEU A 74 4.30 4.67 4.66
N ALA A 75 2.98 4.46 4.71
CA ALA A 75 2.09 4.68 3.58
C ALA A 75 2.12 6.12 3.07
N LYS A 76 2.31 7.11 3.95
CA LYS A 76 2.46 8.54 3.57
C LYS A 76 3.69 8.83 2.71
N LYS A 77 4.67 7.92 2.65
CA LYS A 77 5.83 8.04 1.76
C LYS A 77 5.53 7.59 0.33
N PHE A 78 4.40 6.92 0.12
CA PHE A 78 3.98 6.38 -1.17
C PHE A 78 2.82 7.19 -1.75
N LYS A 79 2.46 6.92 -3.00
CA LYS A 79 1.38 7.62 -3.67
C LYS A 79 0.03 7.10 -3.19
N ILE A 80 -0.74 7.97 -2.55
CA ILE A 80 -2.10 7.65 -2.13
C ILE A 80 -3.04 7.77 -3.34
N MET A 81 -3.77 6.71 -3.64
CA MET A 81 -4.81 6.70 -4.66
C MET A 81 -6.15 7.00 -4.00
N PRO A 82 -6.95 7.96 -4.53
CA PRO A 82 -8.25 8.33 -3.99
C PRO A 82 -9.33 7.29 -4.33
N LEU A 83 -9.08 6.05 -3.94
CA LEU A 83 -9.92 4.89 -4.19
C LEU A 83 -10.29 4.23 -2.87
N ARG A 84 -11.60 4.16 -2.64
CA ARG A 84 -12.22 3.44 -1.54
C ARG A 84 -13.06 2.29 -2.08
N PRO A 85 -13.41 1.30 -1.22
CA PRO A 85 -14.39 0.30 -1.57
C PRO A 85 -15.74 0.97 -1.91
N LYS A 86 -16.43 0.44 -2.92
CA LYS A 86 -17.82 0.77 -3.19
C LYS A 86 -18.72 0.31 -2.04
N VAL A 87 -19.96 0.78 -2.01
CA VAL A 87 -20.97 0.29 -1.05
C VAL A 87 -21.12 -1.22 -1.18
N GLY A 88 -20.95 -1.95 -0.07
CA GLY A 88 -20.96 -3.41 -0.03
C GLY A 88 -19.68 -4.09 -0.53
N GLU A 89 -18.67 -3.33 -0.96
CA GLU A 89 -17.35 -3.85 -1.38
C GLU A 89 -16.39 -3.88 -0.17
N SER A 90 -15.59 -4.93 -0.04
CA SER A 90 -14.45 -4.94 0.91
C SER A 90 -13.21 -4.27 0.32
N THR A 91 -12.23 -3.94 1.16
CA THR A 91 -10.92 -3.45 0.68
C THR A 91 -10.22 -4.47 -0.20
N ASP A 92 -10.33 -5.76 0.13
CA ASP A 92 -9.77 -6.84 -0.70
C ASP A 92 -10.40 -6.87 -2.10
N GLN A 93 -11.73 -6.68 -2.20
CA GLN A 93 -12.41 -6.60 -3.48
C GLN A 93 -11.98 -5.38 -4.31
N LEU A 94 -11.75 -4.23 -3.64
CA LEU A 94 -11.13 -3.06 -4.27
C LEU A 94 -9.73 -3.41 -4.83
N LEU A 95 -8.89 -4.13 -4.07
CA LEU A 95 -7.56 -4.54 -4.51
C LEU A 95 -7.63 -5.49 -5.72
N VAL A 96 -8.54 -6.47 -5.70
CA VAL A 96 -8.79 -7.37 -6.85
C VAL A 96 -9.23 -6.59 -8.08
N ARG A 97 -10.07 -5.57 -7.91
CA ARG A 97 -10.49 -4.69 -9.01
C ARG A 97 -9.34 -3.85 -9.57
N LEU A 98 -8.34 -3.51 -8.76
CA LEU A 98 -7.14 -2.79 -9.19
C LEU A 98 -6.10 -3.67 -9.89
N ALA A 99 -6.12 -4.98 -9.62
CA ALA A 99 -5.19 -5.93 -10.19
C ALA A 99 -5.57 -6.41 -11.61
N LYS A 100 -6.74 -6.01 -12.12
CA LYS A 100 -7.22 -6.27 -13.48
C LYS A 100 -6.70 -5.22 -14.45
#